data_AF-A0A7V6NM91-F1
#
_entry.id   AF-A0A7V6NM91-F1
#
_cell.length_a   1.000
_cell.length_b   1.000
_cell.length_c   1.000
_cell.angle_alpha   90.00
_cell.angle_beta   90.00
_cell.angle_gamma   90.00
#
_symmetry.space_group_name_H-M   'P 1'
#
loop_
_entity.id
_entity.type
_entity.pdbx_description
1 polymer ?
#
loop_
_entity_poly.entity_id
_entity_poly.type
_entity_poly.pdbx_seq_one_letter_code
_entity_poly.pdbx_strand_id
1 'polypeptide(L)'
;MIDINDPWLKEFVINEYNQAQKTVHVDYNNVIIMSVKLKNGYVVVEHCICMDPEKFDVAKGIDVCKEKVINHLLNVYKPVNIKNPEKIKKFEMKALL
;
A
#
# COMPACT_ATOMS: atom_id res chain seq x y z
N MET A 1 2.72 -5.77 21.22
CA MET A 1 1.89 -6.15 20.06
C MET A 1 1.47 -4.87 19.37
N ILE A 2 1.63 -4.78 18.05
CA ILE A 2 1.13 -3.67 17.25
C ILE A 2 -0.36 -3.96 17.02
N ASP A 3 -1.23 -3.01 17.34
CA ASP A 3 -2.65 -3.14 17.08
C ASP A 3 -2.91 -2.70 15.64
N ILE A 4 -3.31 -3.66 14.79
CA ILE A 4 -3.72 -3.38 13.41
C ILE A 4 -4.97 -2.49 13.32
N ASN A 5 -5.65 -2.26 14.46
CA ASN A 5 -6.75 -1.31 14.60
C ASN A 5 -6.30 0.09 15.05
N ASP A 6 -4.99 0.38 15.11
CA ASP A 6 -4.48 1.73 15.37
C ASP A 6 -5.03 2.72 14.32
N PRO A 7 -5.89 3.68 14.70
CA PRO A 7 -6.49 4.63 13.77
C PRO A 7 -5.46 5.44 12.99
N TRP A 8 -4.31 5.72 13.62
CA TRP A 8 -3.23 6.48 13.00
C TRP A 8 -2.55 5.69 11.87
N LEU A 9 -2.31 4.39 12.06
CA LEU A 9 -1.72 3.54 11.03
C LEU A 9 -2.62 3.47 9.79
N LYS A 10 -3.93 3.36 10.00
CA LYS A 10 -4.91 3.33 8.91
C LYS A 10 -4.92 4.64 8.12
N GLU A 11 -4.94 5.78 8.81
CA GLU A 11 -4.86 7.10 8.17
C GLU A 11 -3.55 7.27 7.38
N PHE A 12 -2.42 6.88 7.97
CA PHE A 12 -1.13 6.90 7.31
C PHE A 12 -1.12 6.07 6.02
N VAL A 13 -1.60 4.82 6.05
CA VAL A 13 -1.68 3.96 4.86
C VAL A 13 -2.59 4.56 3.79
N ILE A 14 -3.74 5.12 4.17
CA ILE A 14 -4.64 5.80 3.22
C ILE A 14 -3.95 6.98 2.55
N ASN A 15 -3.20 7.77 3.31
CA ASN A 15 -2.45 8.92 2.78
C ASN A 15 -1.33 8.50 1.83
N GLU A 16 -0.56 7.47 2.17
CA GLU A 16 0.47 6.90 1.30
C GLU A 16 -0.15 6.36 0.01
N TYR A 17 -1.25 5.60 0.11
CA TYR A 17 -1.98 5.11 -1.06
C TYR A 17 -2.47 6.26 -1.95
N ASN A 18 -3.09 7.29 -1.37
CA ASN A 18 -3.66 8.41 -2.15
C ASN A 18 -2.60 9.14 -2.98
N GLN A 19 -1.41 9.35 -2.41
CA GLN A 19 -0.31 10.07 -3.05
C GLN A 19 0.55 9.18 -3.98
N ALA A 20 0.37 7.87 -3.94
CA ALA A 20 1.14 6.91 -4.74
C ALA A 20 0.79 6.96 -6.24
N GLN A 21 1.78 6.63 -7.07
CA GLN A 21 1.57 6.36 -8.49
C GLN A 21 0.84 5.03 -8.65
N LYS A 22 -0.22 5.01 -9.46
CA LYS A 22 -1.07 3.82 -9.66
C LYS A 22 -1.14 3.50 -11.15
N THR A 23 -1.07 2.22 -11.46
CA THR A 23 -1.31 1.71 -12.82
C THR A 23 -2.28 0.56 -12.72
N VAL A 24 -3.27 0.55 -13.61
CA VAL A 24 -4.30 -0.47 -13.69
C VAL A 24 -4.23 -1.08 -15.08
N HIS A 25 -4.17 -2.41 -15.13
CA HIS A 25 -4.24 -3.21 -16.34
C HIS A 25 -5.44 -4.13 -16.26
N VAL A 26 -6.11 -4.30 -17.40
CA VAL A 26 -7.18 -5.28 -17.55
C VAL A 26 -6.69 -6.34 -18.54
N ASP A 27 -6.59 -7.58 -18.08
CA ASP A 27 -6.15 -8.72 -18.86
C ASP A 27 -7.26 -9.77 -18.95
N TYR A 28 -7.21 -10.60 -20.00
CA TYR A 28 -8.12 -11.74 -20.22
C TYR A 28 -9.62 -11.41 -20.14
N ASN A 29 -9.99 -10.13 -20.37
CA ASN A 29 -11.35 -9.58 -20.30
C ASN A 29 -12.03 -9.61 -18.91
N ASN A 30 -11.41 -10.18 -17.87
CA ASN A 30 -12.02 -10.30 -16.54
C ASN A 30 -11.02 -10.21 -15.37
N VAL A 31 -9.74 -9.97 -15.64
CA VAL A 31 -8.69 -9.82 -14.61
C VAL A 31 -8.27 -8.37 -14.53
N ILE A 32 -8.22 -7.82 -13.32
CA ILE A 32 -7.62 -6.51 -13.05
C ILE A 32 -6.32 -6.73 -12.30
N ILE A 33 -5.27 -6.08 -12.76
CA ILE A 33 -3.98 -6.01 -12.09
C ILE A 33 -3.73 -4.54 -11.74
N MET A 34 -3.54 -4.24 -10.47
CA MET A 34 -3.23 -2.93 -9.96
C MET A 34 -1.82 -2.92 -9.36
N SER A 35 -0.95 -2.06 -9.89
CA SER A 35 0.35 -1.76 -9.28
C SER A 35 0.31 -0.38 -8.63
N VAL A 36 0.76 -0.29 -7.38
CA VAL A 36 0.86 0.96 -6.63
C VAL A 36 2.30 1.15 -6.17
N LYS A 37 2.93 2.22 -6.65
CA LYS A 37 4.30 2.61 -6.30
C LYS A 37 4.25 3.77 -5.30
N LEU A 38 4.71 3.50 -4.08
CA LEU A 38 4.82 4.48 -3.00
C LEU A 38 6.03 5.42 -3.22
N LYS A 39 6.05 6.55 -2.50
CA LYS A 39 7.13 7.54 -2.62
C LYS A 39 8.51 6.99 -2.25
N ASN A 40 8.56 6.04 -1.32
CA ASN A 40 9.80 5.37 -0.91
C ASN A 40 10.27 4.31 -1.93
N GLY A 41 9.58 4.14 -3.06
CA GLY A 41 9.92 3.17 -4.10
C GLY A 41 9.37 1.76 -3.88
N TYR A 42 8.71 1.49 -2.74
CA TYR A 42 8.00 0.22 -2.52
C TYR A 42 6.86 0.07 -3.53
N VAL A 43 6.76 -1.11 -4.15
CA VAL A 43 5.71 -1.42 -5.12
C VAL A 43 4.88 -2.57 -4.57
N VAL A 44 3.57 -2.34 -4.47
CA VAL A 44 2.58 -3.38 -4.19
C VAL A 44 1.81 -3.68 -5.47
N VAL A 45 1.66 -4.96 -5.78
CA VAL A 45 0.87 -5.43 -6.92
C VAL A 45 -0.21 -6.34 -6.39
N GLU A 46 -1.46 -5.99 -6.67
CA GLU A 46 -2.62 -6.79 -6.33
C GLU A 46 -3.45 -7.04 -7.58
N HIS A 47 -4.20 -8.13 -7.55
CA HIS A 47 -5.08 -8.52 -8.64
C HIS A 47 -6.42 -9.03 -8.13
N CYS A 48 -7.43 -8.91 -8.97
CA CYS A 48 -8.71 -9.55 -8.78
C CYS A 48 -9.23 -10.11 -10.10
N ILE A 49 -10.06 -11.15 -10.02
CA ILE A 49 -10.70 -11.77 -11.17
C ILE A 49 -12.21 -11.77 -10.97
N CYS A 50 -12.96 -11.44 -12.01
CA CYS A 50 -14.41 -11.65 -12.03
C CYS A 50 -14.71 -13.10 -12.46
N MET A 51 -15.51 -13.81 -11.65
CA MET A 51 -15.93 -15.18 -11.95
C MET A 51 -16.76 -15.29 -13.23
N ASP A 52 -17.48 -14.22 -13.57
CA ASP A 52 -18.36 -14.15 -14.75
C ASP A 52 -17.90 -12.99 -15.65
N PRO A 53 -17.18 -13.27 -16.75
CA PRO A 53 -16.70 -12.23 -17.67
C PRO A 53 -17.81 -11.36 -18.27
N GLU A 54 -19.03 -11.89 -18.46
CA GLU A 54 -20.15 -11.12 -19.02
C GLU A 54 -20.69 -10.07 -18.04
N LYS A 55 -20.43 -10.26 -16.74
CA LYS A 55 -20.77 -9.33 -15.67
C LYS A 55 -19.57 -8.51 -15.19
N PHE A 56 -18.49 -8.50 -15.96
CA PHE A 56 -17.27 -7.82 -15.54
C PHE A 56 -17.47 -6.30 -15.47
N ASP A 57 -17.30 -5.77 -14.26
CA ASP A 57 -17.32 -4.34 -13.97
C ASP A 57 -15.92 -3.89 -13.54
N VAL A 58 -15.29 -3.10 -14.42
CA VAL A 58 -13.93 -2.57 -14.21
C VAL A 58 -13.86 -1.69 -12.97
N ALA A 59 -14.86 -0.82 -12.74
CA ALA A 59 -14.85 0.10 -11.61
C ALA A 59 -14.94 -0.68 -10.29
N LYS A 60 -15.85 -1.66 -10.23
CA LYS A 60 -15.96 -2.55 -9.06
C LYS A 60 -14.68 -3.34 -8.83
N GLY A 61 -14.05 -3.87 -9.87
CA GLY A 61 -12.79 -4.60 -9.72
C GLY A 61 -11.63 -3.70 -9.26
N ILE A 62 -11.59 -2.43 -9.70
CA ILE A 62 -10.62 -1.44 -9.22
C ILE A 62 -10.81 -1.20 -7.71
N ASP A 63 -12.05 -1.07 -7.23
CA ASP A 63 -12.33 -0.91 -5.80
C ASP A 63 -11.89 -2.13 -4.98
N VAL A 64 -12.13 -3.35 -5.48
CA VAL A 64 -11.64 -4.57 -4.85
C VAL A 64 -10.10 -4.58 -4.79
N CYS A 65 -9.43 -4.23 -5.89
CA CYS A 65 -7.96 -4.13 -5.90
C CYS A 65 -7.45 -3.08 -4.92
N LYS A 66 -8.11 -1.92 -4.83
CA LYS A 66 -7.79 -0.86 -3.86
C LYS A 66 -7.88 -1.37 -2.43
N GLU A 67 -8.94 -2.09 -2.07
CA GLU A 67 -9.09 -2.68 -0.73
C GLU A 67 -7.96 -3.68 -0.43
N LYS A 68 -7.62 -4.55 -1.38
CA LYS A 68 -6.51 -5.51 -1.25
C LYS A 68 -5.18 -4.80 -1.04
N VAL A 69 -4.91 -3.72 -1.80
CA VAL A 69 -3.70 -2.90 -1.64
C VAL A 69 -3.64 -2.28 -0.25
N ILE A 70 -4.71 -1.65 0.22
CA ILE A 70 -4.75 -1.03 1.56
C ILE A 70 -4.49 -2.08 2.64
N ASN A 71 -5.15 -3.24 2.56
CA ASN A 71 -4.95 -4.35 3.50
C ASN A 71 -3.51 -4.89 3.44
N HIS A 72 -2.93 -5.01 2.25
CA HIS A 72 -1.53 -5.39 2.08
C HIS A 72 -0.60 -4.41 2.78
N LEU A 73 -0.78 -3.10 2.56
CA LEU A 73 0.04 -2.06 3.17
C LEU A 73 -0.08 -2.07 4.70
N LEU A 74 -1.30 -2.22 5.24
CA LEU A 74 -1.52 -2.36 6.69
C LEU A 74 -0.74 -3.53 7.30
N ASN A 75 -0.60 -4.65 6.56
CA ASN A 75 0.16 -5.82 7.02
C ASN A 75 1.69 -5.63 6.91
N VAL A 76 2.14 -4.78 6.00
CA VAL A 76 3.58 -4.52 5.76
C VAL A 76 4.11 -3.45 6.71
N TYR A 77 3.37 -2.37 6.92
CA TYR A 77 3.80 -1.29 7.81
C TYR A 77 3.81 -1.75 9.27
N LYS A 78 5.00 -1.72 9.87
CA LYS A 78 5.22 -2.02 11.28
C LYS A 78 5.77 -0.78 11.95
N PRO A 79 4.93 0.02 12.64
CA PRO A 79 5.41 1.15 13.43
C PRO A 79 6.48 0.67 14.42
N VAL A 80 7.68 1.21 14.32
CA VAL A 80 8.76 0.88 15.25
C VAL A 80 8.81 1.98 16.30
N ASN A 81 8.59 1.61 17.56
CA ASN A 81 8.69 2.56 18.64
C ASN A 81 10.18 2.82 18.93
N ILE A 82 10.67 4.01 18.62
CA ILE A 82 12.09 4.37 18.78
C ILE A 82 12.36 4.55 20.27
N LYS A 83 12.98 3.55 20.90
CA LYS A 83 13.29 3.57 22.34
C LYS A 83 14.34 4.62 22.74
N ASN A 84 15.13 5.15 21.79
CA ASN A 84 16.18 6.13 22.09
C ASN A 84 16.44 7.08 20.91
N PRO A 85 15.62 8.14 20.75
CA PRO A 85 15.68 9.04 19.60
C PRO A 85 17.00 9.82 19.47
N GLU A 86 17.72 10.04 20.57
CA GLU A 86 19.02 10.75 20.56
C GLU A 86 20.11 9.99 19.82
N LYS A 87 20.03 8.66 19.77
CA LYS A 87 20.99 7.84 19.03
C LYS A 87 20.82 7.95 17.51
N ILE A 88 19.64 8.32 17.01
CA ILE A 88 19.37 8.47 15.57
C ILE A 88 20.05 9.73 15.02
N LYS A 89 19.95 10.86 15.74
CA LYS A 89 20.61 12.12 15.37
C LYS A 89 22.13 11.97 15.18
N LYS A 90 22.76 11.07 15.95
CA LYS A 90 24.19 10.77 15.85
C LYS A 90 24.58 10.09 14.52
N PHE A 91 23.66 9.36 13.88
CA PHE A 91 23.91 8.74 12.58
C PHE A 91 23.67 9.71 11.42
N GLU A 92 22.67 10.58 11.51
CA GLU A 92 22.40 11.62 10.51
C GLU A 92 23.60 12.57 10.33
N MET A 93 24.26 12.95 11.42
CA MET A 93 25.46 13.80 11.37
C MET A 93 26.68 13.13 10.73
N LYS A 94 26.76 11.80 10.70
CA LYS A 94 27.91 11.07 10.14
C LYS A 94 27.81 10.85 8.62
N ALA A 95 26.61 10.93 8.05
CA ALA A 95 26.40 10.78 6.61
C ALA A 95 26.59 12.08 5.82
N LEU A 96 26.91 13.20 6.50
CA LEU A 96 27.18 14.52 5.95
C LEU A 96 28.68 14.85 5.80
N LEU A 97 29.54 13.82 5.83
CA LEU A 97 30.98 13.91 5.52
C LEU A 97 31.30 13.27 4.16
#